data_AF-T0F862-F1
#
_entry.id   AF-T0F862-F1
#
_cell.length_a   1.000
_cell.length_b   1.000
_cell.length_c   1.000
_cell.angle_alpha   90.00
_cell.angle_beta   90.00
_cell.angle_gamma   90.00
#
_symmetry.space_group_name_H-M   'P 1'
#
loop_
_entity.id
_entity.type
_entity.pdbx_description
1 polymer ?
#
loop_
_entity_poly.entity_id
_entity_poly.type
_entity_poly.pdbx_seq_one_letter_code
_entity_poly.pdbx_strand_id
1 'polypeptide(L)'
;MKTSNWFSIAYFEGLLGESFLVKGLRHSLALKERTLSATGTLKVPRSMKNVIFVWRLLAKAKIQKKQIRWLRSQMLEMISETTALKSEIRTLRWELANRKSELALALNSLSFYKEIKAIDERNTEE
;
A
#
# COMPACT_ATOMS: atom_id res chain seq x y z
N MET A 1 5.98 -11.04 28.92
CA MET A 1 5.28 -10.23 27.91
C MET A 1 4.03 -9.64 28.55
N LYS A 2 3.96 -8.33 28.82
CA LYS A 2 2.71 -7.68 29.22
C LYS A 2 1.73 -7.86 28.06
N THR A 3 0.61 -8.53 28.29
CA THR A 3 -0.48 -8.60 27.31
C THR A 3 -0.86 -7.16 26.99
N SER A 4 -0.45 -6.70 25.81
CA SER A 4 -0.81 -5.37 25.31
C SER A 4 -2.32 -5.26 25.43
N ASN A 5 -2.78 -4.24 26.14
CA ASN A 5 -4.16 -4.07 26.55
C ASN A 5 -4.98 -3.62 25.31
N TRP A 6 -5.04 -4.47 24.30
CA TRP A 6 -5.51 -4.32 22.91
C TRP A 6 -6.98 -3.91 22.76
N PHE A 7 -7.68 -3.77 23.88
CA PHE A 7 -9.08 -3.35 23.99
C PHE A 7 -9.31 -2.38 25.16
N SER A 8 -8.23 -1.78 25.66
CA SER A 8 -8.26 -0.76 26.72
C SER A 8 -8.54 0.63 26.15
N ILE A 9 -8.94 1.55 27.01
CA ILE A 9 -9.09 2.96 26.64
C ILE A 9 -7.76 3.56 26.15
N ALA A 10 -6.64 3.24 26.81
CA ALA A 10 -5.30 3.70 26.43
C ALA A 10 -4.90 3.24 25.02
N TYR A 11 -5.26 2.00 24.64
CA TYR A 11 -5.06 1.50 23.28
C TYR A 11 -5.84 2.32 22.25
N PHE A 12 -7.09 2.64 22.54
CA PHE A 12 -7.91 3.45 21.64
C PHE A 12 -7.45 4.92 21.59
N GLU A 13 -6.99 5.48 22.70
CA GLU A 13 -6.39 6.81 22.78
C GLU A 13 -5.13 6.92 21.91
N GLY A 14 -4.24 5.92 21.96
CA GLY A 14 -3.03 5.91 21.14
C GLY A 14 -3.31 5.88 19.63
N LEU A 15 -4.41 5.27 19.18
CA LEU A 15 -4.72 5.08 17.75
C LEU A 15 -5.73 6.10 17.18
N LEU A 16 -6.66 6.55 18.01
CA LEU A 16 -7.73 7.46 17.60
C LEU A 16 -7.58 8.88 18.20
N GLY A 17 -6.68 9.07 19.16
CA GLY A 17 -6.53 10.31 19.91
C GLY A 17 -7.79 10.69 20.69
N GLU A 18 -7.99 11.99 20.83
CA GLU A 18 -9.14 12.68 21.45
C GLU A 18 -10.47 12.54 20.66
N SER A 19 -10.75 11.37 20.09
CA SER A 19 -11.97 11.17 19.28
C SER A 19 -13.24 11.09 20.12
N PHE A 20 -14.40 11.44 19.52
CA PHE A 20 -15.70 11.34 20.20
C PHE A 20 -16.00 9.94 20.76
N LEU A 21 -15.55 8.88 20.07
CA LEU A 21 -15.71 7.48 20.51
C LEU A 21 -14.93 7.20 21.78
N VAL A 22 -13.71 7.73 21.87
CA VAL A 22 -12.85 7.61 23.04
C VAL A 22 -13.41 8.43 24.20
N LYS A 23 -13.90 9.65 23.93
CA LYS A 23 -14.58 10.48 24.94
C LYS A 23 -15.84 9.80 25.48
N GLY A 24 -16.67 9.22 24.61
CA GLY A 24 -17.86 8.44 24.98
C GLY A 24 -17.50 7.20 25.81
N LEU A 25 -16.47 6.46 25.41
CA LEU A 25 -15.95 5.33 26.19
C LEU A 25 -15.46 5.78 27.57
N ARG A 26 -14.68 6.86 27.65
CA ARG A 26 -14.18 7.44 28.90
C ARG A 26 -15.33 7.80 29.84
N HIS A 27 -16.34 8.48 29.32
CA HIS A 27 -17.52 8.86 30.07
C HIS A 27 -18.27 7.63 30.60
N SER A 28 -18.46 6.60 29.77
CA SER A 28 -19.13 5.36 30.20
C SER A 28 -18.36 4.58 31.28
N LEU A 29 -17.02 4.63 31.24
CA LEU A 29 -16.16 4.03 32.26
C LEU A 29 -16.21 4.83 33.57
N ALA A 30 -16.16 6.16 33.50
CA ALA A 30 -16.31 7.02 34.67
C ALA A 30 -17.69 6.86 35.32
N LEU A 31 -18.75 6.73 34.51
CA LEU A 31 -20.10 6.46 35.01
C LEU A 31 -20.14 5.09 35.72
N LYS A 32 -19.42 4.08 35.20
CA LYS A 32 -19.35 2.73 35.82
C LYS A 32 -18.73 2.84 37.21
N GLU A 33 -17.62 3.55 37.33
CA GLU A 33 -16.94 3.77 38.61
C GLU A 33 -17.86 4.49 39.60
N ARG A 34 -18.51 5.59 39.18
CA ARG A 34 -19.48 6.31 40.02
C ARG A 34 -20.63 5.43 40.49
N THR A 35 -21.20 4.61 39.60
CA THR A 35 -22.28 3.69 39.99
C THR A 35 -21.82 2.63 40.99
N LEU A 36 -20.63 2.06 40.81
CA LEU A 36 -20.08 1.08 41.76
C LEU A 36 -19.83 1.70 43.13
N SER A 37 -19.28 2.92 43.17
CA SER A 37 -19.06 3.67 44.40
C SER A 37 -20.37 4.06 45.11
N ALA A 38 -21.44 4.36 44.35
CA ALA A 38 -22.72 4.79 44.90
C ALA A 38 -23.60 3.63 45.39
N THR A 39 -23.64 2.50 44.68
CA THR A 39 -24.51 1.37 45.03
C THR A 39 -23.88 0.42 46.05
N GLY A 40 -22.56 0.50 46.28
CA GLY A 40 -21.81 -0.41 47.17
C GLY A 40 -21.76 -1.86 46.68
N THR A 41 -22.45 -2.18 45.58
CA THR A 41 -22.44 -3.51 44.96
C THR A 41 -21.26 -3.67 44.02
N LEU A 42 -20.55 -4.80 44.11
CA LEU A 42 -19.44 -5.16 43.21
C LEU A 42 -19.89 -5.52 41.77
N LYS A 43 -21.20 -5.61 41.50
CA LYS A 43 -21.74 -6.09 40.23
C LYS A 43 -22.16 -4.93 39.33
N VAL A 44 -21.45 -4.79 38.20
CA VAL A 44 -21.80 -3.83 37.14
C VAL A 44 -23.09 -4.27 36.42
N PRO A 45 -24.10 -3.39 36.27
CA PRO A 45 -25.33 -3.69 35.52
C PRO A 45 -25.06 -4.12 34.08
N ARG A 46 -25.90 -5.00 33.52
CA ARG A 46 -25.70 -5.52 32.17
C ARG A 46 -25.79 -4.44 31.10
N SER A 47 -26.74 -3.51 31.24
CA SER A 47 -26.89 -2.34 30.35
C SER A 47 -25.59 -1.54 30.26
N MET A 48 -24.93 -1.30 31.40
CA MET A 48 -23.65 -0.60 31.48
C MET A 48 -22.53 -1.33 30.73
N LYS A 49 -22.42 -2.65 30.91
CA LYS A 49 -21.45 -3.49 30.20
C LYS A 49 -21.68 -3.43 28.69
N ASN A 50 -22.95 -3.47 28.25
CA ASN A 50 -23.31 -3.39 26.85
C ASN A 50 -22.91 -2.02 26.25
N VAL A 51 -23.16 -0.92 26.96
CA VAL A 51 -22.75 0.44 26.50
C VAL A 51 -21.24 0.53 26.32
N ILE A 52 -20.46 0.09 27.32
CA ILE A 52 -19.00 0.08 27.24
C ILE A 52 -18.53 -0.79 26.07
N PHE A 53 -19.14 -1.97 25.88
CA PHE A 53 -18.82 -2.86 24.79
C PHE A 53 -19.09 -2.22 23.42
N VAL A 54 -20.25 -1.59 23.23
CA VAL A 54 -20.61 -0.91 21.98
C VAL A 54 -19.61 0.20 21.66
N TRP A 55 -19.23 1.03 22.63
CA TRP A 55 -18.21 2.07 22.41
C TRP A 55 -16.87 1.50 21.95
N ARG A 56 -16.42 0.41 22.59
CA ARG A 56 -15.17 -0.26 22.20
C ARG A 56 -15.26 -0.88 20.81
N LEU A 57 -16.40 -1.48 20.47
CA LEU A 57 -16.65 -2.05 19.16
C LEU A 57 -16.62 -0.98 18.07
N LEU A 58 -17.29 0.16 18.28
CA LEU A 58 -17.27 1.30 17.37
C LEU A 58 -15.86 1.86 17.19
N ALA A 59 -15.09 2.00 18.28
CA ALA A 59 -13.70 2.44 18.22
C ALA A 59 -12.84 1.48 17.37
N LYS A 60 -12.97 0.16 17.60
CA LYS A 60 -12.25 -0.86 16.84
C LYS A 60 -12.62 -0.83 15.36
N ALA A 61 -13.91 -0.74 15.03
CA ALA A 61 -14.39 -0.64 13.66
C ALA A 61 -13.81 0.59 12.94
N LYS A 62 -13.73 1.74 13.63
CA LYS A 62 -13.13 2.97 13.07
C LYS A 62 -11.64 2.79 12.78
N ILE A 63 -10.89 2.14 13.66
CA ILE A 63 -9.47 1.82 13.46
C ILE A 63 -9.30 0.92 12.24
N GLN A 64 -10.05 -0.19 12.18
CA GLN A 64 -9.99 -1.13 11.05
C GLN A 64 -10.36 -0.44 9.74
N LYS A 65 -11.38 0.44 9.73
CA LYS A 65 -11.74 1.22 8.54
C LYS A 65 -10.63 2.17 8.09
N LYS A 66 -9.86 2.76 9.01
CA LYS A 66 -8.66 3.56 8.67
C LYS A 66 -7.58 2.67 8.05
N GLN A 67 -7.28 1.52 8.66
CA GLN A 67 -6.28 0.57 8.16
C GLN A 67 -6.62 0.05 6.76
N ILE A 68 -7.88 -0.35 6.54
CA ILE A 68 -8.36 -0.80 5.22
C ILE A 68 -8.19 0.30 4.17
N ARG A 69 -8.53 1.56 4.50
CA ARG A 69 -8.34 2.68 3.57
C ARG A 69 -6.86 2.90 3.23
N TRP A 70 -5.99 2.88 4.24
CA TRP A 70 -4.56 3.02 4.03
C TRP A 70 -3.98 1.90 3.16
N LEU A 71 -4.32 0.63 3.46
CA LEU A 71 -3.90 -0.52 2.66
C LEU A 71 -4.41 -0.44 1.21
N ARG A 72 -5.65 0.02 0.99
CA ARG A 72 -6.18 0.24 -0.36
C ARG A 72 -5.41 1.31 -1.13
N SER A 73 -5.04 2.41 -0.47
CA SER A 73 -4.22 3.45 -1.11
C SER A 73 -2.86 2.91 -1.53
N GLN A 74 -2.19 2.17 -0.65
CA GLN A 74 -0.89 1.53 -0.95
C GLN A 74 -1.01 0.52 -2.10
N MET A 75 -2.09 -0.27 -2.13
CA MET A 75 -2.36 -1.19 -3.23
C MET A 75 -2.53 -0.47 -4.57
N LEU A 76 -3.27 0.64 -4.60
CA LEU A 76 -3.47 1.44 -5.82
C LEU A 76 -2.15 2.05 -6.33
N GLU A 77 -1.31 2.53 -5.41
CA GLU A 77 0.02 3.05 -5.73
C GLU A 77 0.89 1.97 -6.38
N MET A 78 1.02 0.79 -5.77
CA MET A 78 1.77 -0.33 -6.36
C MET A 78 1.22 -0.77 -7.72
N ILE A 79 -0.10 -0.75 -7.91
CA ILE A 79 -0.70 -1.05 -9.22
C ILE A 79 -0.24 -0.02 -10.26
N SER A 80 -0.27 1.27 -9.91
CA SER A 80 0.16 2.34 -10.81
C SER A 80 1.64 2.21 -11.21
N GLU A 81 2.52 1.94 -10.25
CA GLU A 81 3.95 1.69 -10.51
C GLU A 81 4.16 0.48 -11.41
N THR A 82 3.45 -0.63 -11.12
CA THR A 82 3.51 -1.84 -11.94
C THR A 82 3.05 -1.57 -13.38
N THR A 83 2.01 -0.76 -13.56
CA THR A 83 1.55 -0.38 -14.91
C THR A 83 2.56 0.48 -15.65
N ALA A 84 3.22 1.42 -14.96
CA ALA A 84 4.27 2.27 -15.53
C ALA A 84 5.50 1.45 -15.97
N LEU A 85 5.98 0.56 -15.09
CA LEU A 85 7.07 -0.36 -15.42
C LEU A 85 6.72 -1.27 -16.59
N LYS A 86 5.46 -1.74 -16.68
CA LYS A 86 5.01 -2.54 -17.81
C LYS A 86 5.02 -1.75 -19.13
N SER A 87 4.69 -0.45 -19.11
CA SER A 87 4.84 0.40 -20.30
C SER A 87 6.31 0.62 -20.66
N GLU A 88 7.19 0.87 -19.70
CA GLU A 88 8.63 1.04 -19.95
C GLU A 88 9.27 -0.23 -20.54
N ILE A 89 8.89 -1.41 -20.05
CA ILE A 89 9.34 -2.68 -20.63
C ILE A 89 8.89 -2.80 -22.10
N ARG A 90 7.69 -2.32 -22.44
CA ARG A 90 7.20 -2.34 -23.82
C ARG A 90 7.98 -1.38 -24.71
N THR A 91 8.28 -0.16 -24.24
CA THR A 91 9.06 0.81 -25.01
C THR A 91 10.48 0.30 -25.23
N LEU A 92 11.14 -0.19 -24.18
CA LEU A 92 12.49 -0.77 -24.28
C LEU A 92 12.54 -1.97 -25.23
N ARG A 93 11.50 -2.82 -25.25
CA ARG A 93 11.40 -3.91 -26.23
C ARG A 93 11.32 -3.40 -27.66
N TRP A 94 10.54 -2.35 -27.90
CA TRP A 94 10.41 -1.74 -29.22
C TRP A 94 11.73 -1.09 -29.66
N GLU A 95 12.37 -0.32 -28.78
CA GLU A 95 13.68 0.29 -29.03
C GLU A 95 14.74 -0.77 -29.34
N LEU A 96 14.81 -1.85 -28.56
CA LEU A 96 15.75 -2.95 -28.81
C LEU A 96 15.51 -3.60 -30.17
N ALA A 97 14.26 -3.83 -30.56
CA ALA A 97 13.93 -4.37 -31.88
C ALA A 97 14.38 -3.40 -32.99
N ASN A 98 14.11 -2.10 -32.83
CA ASN A 98 14.52 -1.09 -33.79
C ASN A 98 16.05 -1.00 -33.93
N ARG A 99 16.79 -1.01 -32.82
CA ARG A 99 18.27 -1.02 -32.84
C ARG A 99 18.82 -2.28 -33.50
N LYS A 100 18.19 -3.44 -33.31
CA LYS A 100 18.58 -4.68 -34.01
C LYS A 100 18.40 -4.55 -35.52
N SER A 101 17.30 -3.96 -35.99
CA SER A 101 17.11 -3.72 -37.42
C SER A 101 18.11 -2.72 -37.99
N GLU A 102 18.38 -1.61 -37.29
CA GLU A 102 19.40 -0.63 -37.70
C GLU A 102 20.78 -1.27 -37.81
N LEU A 103 21.16 -2.11 -36.84
CA LEU A 103 22.43 -2.83 -36.86
C LEU A 103 22.50 -3.82 -38.04
N ALA A 104 21.42 -4.56 -38.31
CA ALA A 104 21.37 -5.47 -39.46
C ALA A 104 21.54 -4.73 -40.79
N LEU A 105 20.88 -3.58 -40.95
CA LEU A 105 21.02 -2.74 -42.15
C LEU A 105 22.44 -2.18 -42.30
N ALA A 106 23.06 -1.75 -41.20
CA ALA A 106 24.44 -1.27 -41.21
C ALA A 106 25.43 -2.38 -41.60
N LEU A 107 25.26 -3.59 -41.08
CA LEU A 107 26.07 -4.75 -41.47
C LEU A 107 25.90 -5.10 -42.94
N ASN A 108 24.66 -5.12 -43.44
CA ASN A 108 24.38 -5.38 -44.87
C ASN A 108 24.98 -4.30 -45.77
N SER A 109 24.90 -3.04 -45.36
CA SER A 109 25.52 -1.93 -46.09
C SER A 109 27.04 -2.09 -46.13
N LEU A 110 27.66 -2.47 -45.01
CA LEU A 110 29.10 -2.69 -44.92
C LEU A 110 29.56 -3.88 -45.76
N SER A 111 28.80 -4.99 -45.81
CA SER A 111 29.10 -6.11 -46.71
C SER A 111 28.99 -5.70 -48.18
N PHE A 112 27.96 -4.93 -48.54
CA PHE A 112 27.77 -4.42 -49.89
C PHE A 112 28.93 -3.51 -50.33
N TYR A 113 29.37 -2.57 -49.48
CA TYR A 113 30.54 -1.74 -49.79
C TYR A 113 31.83 -2.55 -49.97
N LYS A 114 32.03 -3.60 -49.15
CA LYS A 114 33.19 -4.50 -49.31
C LYS A 114 33.16 -5.24 -50.64
N GLU A 115 31.97 -5.69 -51.06
CA GLU A 115 31.79 -6.38 -52.34
C GLU A 115 32.07 -5.44 -53.53
N ILE A 116 31.56 -4.21 -53.51
CA ILE A 116 31.88 -3.20 -54.53
C ILE A 116 33.39 -2.95 -54.59
N LYS A 117 34.04 -2.72 -53.44
CA LYS A 117 35.49 -2.47 -53.39
C LYS A 117 36.28 -3.62 -53.99
N ALA A 118 35.89 -4.87 -53.71
CA ALA A 118 36.53 -6.06 -54.27
C ALA A 118 36.27 -6.25 -55.77
N ILE A 119 35.19 -5.68 -56.33
CA ILE A 119 34.96 -5.65 -57.79
C ILE A 119 35.85 -4.59 -58.43
N ASP A 120 35.92 -3.40 -57.83
CA ASP A 120 36.75 -2.29 -58.33
C ASP A 120 38.24 -2.69 -58.37
N GLU A 121 38.74 -3.31 -57.30
CA GLU A 121 40.11 -3.85 -57.21
C GLU A 121 40.40 -4.88 -58.32
N ARG A 122 39.46 -5.78 -58.62
CA ARG A 122 39.60 -6.77 -59.70
C ARG A 122 39.65 -6.14 -61.09
N ASN A 123 38.87 -5.09 -61.33
CA ASN A 123 38.83 -4.40 -62.62
C ASN A 123 40.06 -3.51 -62.86
N THR A 124 40.78 -3.11 -61.81
CA THR A 124 42.03 -2.34 -61.92
C THR A 124 43.28 -3.19 -62.15
N GLU A 125 43.19 -4.50 -61.94
CA GLU A 125 44.30 -5.46 -62.15
C GLU A 125 44.30 -6.13 -63.54
N GLU A 126 43.24 -5.94 -64.35
CA GLU A 126 43.14 -6.32 -65.77
C GLU A 126 43.56 -5.17 -66.71
#